data_AF-A0A2E2L5W5-F1
#
_entry.id   AF-A0A2E2L5W5-F1
#
_cell.length_a   1.000
_cell.length_b   1.000
_cell.length_c   1.000
_cell.angle_alpha   90.00
_cell.angle_beta   90.00
_cell.angle_gamma   90.00
#
_symmetry.space_group_name_H-M   'P 1'
#
loop_
_entity.id
_entity.type
_entity.pdbx_description
1 polymer ?
#
loop_
_entity_poly.entity_id
_entity_poly.type
_entity_poly.pdbx_seq_one_letter_code
_entity_poly.pdbx_strand_id
1 'polypeptide(L)'
;MHAAANERRLTALGDPTRSRILRLIRDSHDGRALVGELAATLGLTQPTISHHMKALLAEGFLVRKPEGRRVWYAIHPDEDDRIAAFLGQKIGPEPDTARIVADLTTRFRGVFGVETIRSVVTDSLVRLRGDDTAAPFLASRTAAFASSRLEALARADAGPDDTPHVLFVCVQNAGRSQLAAGILRHLAGDRLRVATAGSQPATEVRSSIIAALDEIGIPATGDFPKPLTEEAVRAASVVITMGCGDACPVLPGRRYLDWDLEDPAGLPPAGVRAIRDDIDRRVRALYSELVPAA
;
A
#
# COMPACT_ATOMS: atom_id res chain seq x y z
N MET A 1 25.71 -21.76 -0.46
CA MET A 1 25.74 -21.34 0.97
C MET A 1 24.60 -20.39 1.34
N HIS A 2 24.27 -19.37 0.54
CA HIS A 2 23.21 -18.39 0.88
C HIS A 2 21.80 -18.97 1.08
N ALA A 3 21.38 -19.94 0.26
CA ALA A 3 20.05 -20.57 0.40
C ALA A 3 19.86 -21.30 1.73
N ALA A 4 20.82 -22.16 2.12
CA ALA A 4 20.78 -22.89 3.38
C ALA A 4 20.89 -21.97 4.63
N ALA A 5 21.57 -20.82 4.50
CA ALA A 5 21.58 -19.81 5.55
C ALA A 5 20.22 -19.10 5.67
N ASN A 6 19.58 -18.76 4.55
CA ASN A 6 18.24 -18.17 4.55
C ASN A 6 17.18 -19.14 5.11
N GLU A 7 17.25 -20.43 4.78
CA GLU A 7 16.34 -21.45 5.32
C GLU A 7 16.40 -21.57 6.85
N ARG A 8 17.61 -21.58 7.43
CA ARG A 8 17.79 -21.61 8.90
C ARG A 8 17.24 -20.35 9.55
N ARG A 9 17.51 -19.18 8.96
CA ARG A 9 16.99 -17.89 9.43
C ARG A 9 15.47 -17.82 9.37
N LEU A 10 14.85 -18.29 8.29
CA LEU A 10 13.39 -18.40 8.16
C LEU A 10 12.81 -19.39 9.17
N THR A 11 13.48 -20.52 9.41
CA THR A 11 13.08 -21.51 10.43
C THR A 11 13.15 -20.92 11.85
N ALA A 12 14.16 -20.11 12.12
CA ALA A 12 14.29 -19.39 13.38
C ALA A 12 13.15 -18.36 13.55
N LEU A 13 12.80 -17.60 12.52
CA LEU A 13 11.71 -16.63 12.60
C LEU A 13 10.31 -17.30 12.65
N GLY A 14 10.13 -18.41 11.93
CA GLY A 14 8.86 -19.15 11.81
C GLY A 14 8.33 -19.83 13.08
N ASP A 15 9.08 -19.81 14.18
CA ASP A 15 8.65 -20.38 15.45
C ASP A 15 7.75 -19.40 16.23
N PRO A 16 6.56 -19.85 16.67
CA PRO A 16 5.60 -18.98 17.37
C PRO A 16 6.13 -18.36 18.67
N THR A 17 7.03 -19.05 19.38
CA THR A 17 7.60 -18.53 20.62
C THR A 17 8.68 -17.50 20.32
N ARG A 18 9.55 -17.76 19.34
CA ARG A 18 10.60 -16.82 18.91
C ARG A 18 10.00 -15.52 18.35
N SER A 19 8.95 -15.61 17.54
CA SER A 19 8.25 -14.41 17.04
C SER A 19 7.62 -13.57 18.15
N ARG A 20 7.01 -14.22 19.17
CA ARG A 20 6.49 -13.52 20.36
C ARG A 20 7.59 -12.87 21.19
N ILE A 21 8.73 -13.55 21.39
CA ILE A 21 9.90 -12.99 22.07
C ILE A 21 10.39 -11.72 21.36
N LEU A 22 10.59 -11.79 20.04
CA LEU A 22 11.05 -10.64 19.25
C LEU A 22 10.07 -9.47 19.34
N ARG A 23 8.75 -9.74 19.29
CA ARG A 23 7.72 -8.73 19.47
C ARG A 23 7.79 -8.06 20.85
N LEU A 24 7.91 -8.85 21.92
CA LEU A 24 8.02 -8.31 23.28
C LEU A 24 9.27 -7.45 23.50
N ILE A 25 10.41 -7.84 22.91
CA ILE A 25 11.64 -7.04 22.96
C ILE A 25 11.47 -5.72 22.21
N ARG A 26 10.83 -5.76 21.03
CA ARG A 26 10.63 -4.57 20.19
C ARG A 26 9.63 -3.59 20.78
N ASP A 27 8.55 -4.10 21.36
CA ASP A 27 7.47 -3.30 21.93
C ASP A 27 7.80 -2.82 23.38
N SER A 28 8.97 -3.19 23.92
CA SER A 28 9.42 -2.70 25.24
C SER A 28 9.90 -1.26 25.15
N HIS A 29 9.73 -0.51 26.25
CA HIS A 29 10.06 0.93 26.33
C HIS A 29 11.49 1.27 25.86
N ASP A 30 12.46 0.39 26.10
CA ASP A 30 13.88 0.62 25.79
C ASP A 30 14.45 -0.38 24.75
N GLY A 31 13.58 -1.14 24.06
CA GLY A 31 13.96 -2.06 22.99
C GLY A 31 14.81 -3.26 23.46
N ARG A 32 14.73 -3.60 24.75
CA ARG A 32 15.44 -4.72 25.37
C ARG A 32 14.58 -5.45 26.40
N ALA A 33 14.95 -6.69 26.72
CA ALA A 33 14.28 -7.47 27.77
C ALA A 33 15.24 -8.41 28.51
N LEU A 34 14.86 -8.80 29.73
CA LEU A 34 15.49 -9.88 30.47
C LEU A 34 14.81 -11.22 30.19
N VAL A 35 15.58 -12.31 30.24
CA VAL A 35 15.03 -13.67 30.06
C VAL A 35 13.94 -13.98 31.10
N GLY A 36 14.12 -13.54 32.35
CA GLY A 36 13.14 -13.76 33.41
C GLY A 36 11.82 -13.03 33.17
N GLU A 37 11.87 -11.82 32.62
CA GLU A 37 10.68 -11.04 32.26
C GLU A 37 9.93 -11.70 31.10
N LEU A 38 10.66 -12.09 30.05
CA LEU A 38 10.09 -12.82 28.91
C LEU A 38 9.43 -14.13 29.33
N ALA A 39 10.07 -14.88 30.24
CA ALA A 39 9.53 -16.12 30.80
C ALA A 39 8.21 -15.88 31.55
N ALA A 40 8.18 -14.87 32.41
CA ALA A 40 6.99 -14.49 33.15
C ALA A 40 5.85 -14.04 32.22
N THR A 41 6.13 -13.15 31.26
CA THR A 41 5.14 -12.61 30.32
C THR A 41 4.56 -13.68 29.40
N LEU A 42 5.39 -14.63 28.94
CA LEU A 42 4.95 -15.70 28.03
C LEU A 42 4.37 -16.91 28.76
N GLY A 43 4.43 -16.96 30.10
CA GLY A 43 4.01 -18.12 30.89
C GLY A 43 4.86 -19.37 30.61
N LEU A 44 6.14 -19.19 30.29
CA LEU A 44 7.08 -20.26 29.91
C LEU A 44 8.21 -20.38 30.93
N THR A 45 8.86 -21.55 30.98
CA THR A 45 10.01 -21.75 31.87
C THR A 45 11.24 -20.99 31.37
N GLN A 46 12.11 -20.58 32.29
CA GLN A 46 13.38 -19.92 31.95
C GLN A 46 14.29 -20.78 31.04
N PRO A 47 14.42 -22.11 31.23
CA PRO A 47 15.14 -22.96 30.27
C PRO A 47 14.56 -22.92 28.85
N THR A 48 13.23 -22.93 28.71
CA THR A 48 12.55 -22.84 27.41
C THR A 48 12.89 -21.52 26.72
N ILE A 49 12.74 -20.38 27.41
CA ILE A 49 13.10 -19.09 26.83
C ILE A 49 14.59 -19.05 26.46
N SER A 50 15.47 -19.53 27.34
CA SER A 50 16.92 -19.56 27.07
C SER A 50 17.28 -20.36 25.81
N HIS A 51 16.57 -21.47 25.54
CA HIS A 51 16.72 -22.23 24.30
C HIS A 51 16.36 -21.39 23.06
N HIS A 52 15.20 -20.71 23.08
CA HIS A 52 14.77 -19.84 21.97
C HIS A 52 15.71 -18.64 21.78
N MET A 53 16.19 -18.02 22.86
CA MET A 53 17.15 -16.92 22.82
C MET A 53 18.49 -17.37 22.22
N LYS A 54 18.95 -18.58 22.54
CA LYS A 54 20.18 -19.14 21.96
C LYS A 54 20.05 -19.33 20.44
N ALA A 55 18.90 -19.82 19.98
CA ALA A 55 18.64 -19.96 18.54
C ALA A 55 18.61 -18.60 17.83
N LEU A 56 17.95 -17.60 18.41
CA LEU A 56 17.90 -16.24 17.86
C LEU A 56 19.29 -15.57 17.82
N LEU A 57 20.12 -15.79 18.85
CA LEU A 57 21.51 -15.32 18.88
C LEU A 57 22.39 -16.00 17.83
N ALA A 58 22.23 -17.32 17.63
CA ALA A 58 23.02 -18.08 16.68
C ALA A 58 22.82 -17.59 15.24
N GLU A 59 21.59 -17.16 14.92
CA GLU A 59 21.25 -16.59 13.62
C GLU A 59 21.47 -15.06 13.53
N GLY A 60 21.96 -14.43 14.60
CA GLY A 60 22.32 -13.01 14.64
C GLY A 60 21.16 -12.04 14.85
N PHE A 61 19.95 -12.51 15.16
CA PHE A 61 18.78 -11.65 15.37
C PHE A 61 18.83 -10.84 16.68
N LEU A 62 19.55 -11.34 17.67
CA LEU A 62 19.69 -10.70 18.97
C LEU A 62 21.14 -10.35 19.27
N VAL A 63 21.32 -9.37 20.15
CA VAL A 63 22.60 -9.03 20.79
C VAL A 63 22.44 -9.06 22.30
N ARG A 64 23.51 -9.45 23.00
CA ARG A 64 23.59 -9.38 24.46
C ARG A 64 24.20 -8.06 24.88
N LYS A 65 23.58 -7.38 25.84
CA LYS A 65 24.08 -6.16 26.49
C LYS A 65 24.22 -6.43 28.00
N PRO A 66 25.41 -6.82 28.49
CA PRO A 66 25.66 -6.99 29.91
C PRO A 66 25.61 -5.64 30.62
N GLU A 67 24.82 -5.54 31.70
CA GLU A 67 24.73 -4.32 32.51
C GLU A 67 24.67 -4.71 34.00
N GLY A 68 25.78 -4.48 34.70
CA GLY A 68 25.95 -4.94 36.09
C GLY A 68 25.80 -6.46 36.21
N ARG A 69 24.85 -6.92 37.04
CA ARG A 69 24.56 -8.35 37.27
C ARG A 69 23.51 -8.93 36.30
N ARG A 70 23.01 -8.13 35.37
CA ARG A 70 21.94 -8.52 34.45
C ARG A 70 22.47 -8.60 33.02
N VAL A 71 21.88 -9.51 32.24
CA VAL A 71 22.17 -9.64 30.81
C VAL A 71 20.90 -9.30 30.05
N TRP A 72 20.90 -8.12 29.43
CA TRP A 72 19.82 -7.68 28.57
C TRP A 72 19.98 -8.24 27.16
N TYR A 73 18.86 -8.47 26.50
CA TYR A 73 18.82 -8.88 25.11
C TYR A 73 18.06 -7.83 24.32
N ALA A 74 18.65 -7.41 23.21
CA ALA A 74 18.05 -6.47 22.27
C ALA A 74 18.09 -7.07 20.86
N ILE A 75 17.22 -6.59 19.97
CA ILE A 75 17.30 -6.92 18.55
C ILE A 75 18.60 -6.34 17.98
N HIS A 76 19.27 -7.10 17.12
CA HIS A 76 20.43 -6.61 16.39
C HIS A 76 19.99 -5.43 15.48
N PRO A 77 20.65 -4.26 15.51
CA PRO A 77 20.20 -3.08 14.76
C PRO A 77 19.96 -3.36 13.26
N ASP A 78 20.88 -4.08 12.61
CA ASP A 78 20.77 -4.44 11.19
C ASP A 78 19.64 -5.44 10.86
N GLU A 79 18.99 -6.01 11.87
CA GLU A 79 17.93 -7.00 11.72
C GLU A 79 16.55 -6.46 12.09
N ASP A 80 16.46 -5.26 12.65
CA ASP A 80 15.19 -4.70 13.14
C ASP A 80 14.16 -4.57 12.01
N ASP A 81 14.54 -3.99 10.87
CA ASP A 81 13.67 -3.84 9.69
C ASP A 81 13.18 -5.20 9.14
N ARG A 82 14.06 -6.22 9.15
CA ARG A 82 13.72 -7.56 8.66
C ARG A 82 12.77 -8.28 9.60
N ILE A 83 13.02 -8.17 10.90
CA ILE A 83 12.15 -8.74 11.94
C ILE A 83 10.80 -8.02 11.92
N ALA A 84 10.77 -6.69 11.79
CA ALA A 84 9.56 -5.91 11.65
C ALA A 84 8.71 -6.39 10.46
N ALA A 85 9.33 -6.56 9.29
CA ALA A 85 8.69 -7.08 8.10
C ALA A 85 8.15 -8.51 8.31
N PHE A 86 8.92 -9.37 8.98
CA PHE A 86 8.52 -10.76 9.25
C PHE A 86 7.38 -10.86 10.27
N LEU A 87 7.40 -10.06 11.34
CA LEU A 87 6.41 -10.10 12.41
C LEU A 87 5.05 -9.53 12.01
N GLY A 88 4.93 -8.98 10.78
CA GLY A 88 3.70 -8.45 10.20
C GLY A 88 3.16 -7.22 10.92
N GLN A 89 3.89 -6.65 11.87
CA GLN A 89 3.48 -5.45 12.59
C GLN A 89 3.79 -4.22 11.74
N LYS A 90 2.87 -3.90 10.85
CA LYS A 90 2.81 -2.65 10.10
C LYS A 90 2.14 -1.55 10.92
N ILE A 91 2.60 -1.30 12.15
CA ILE A 91 2.12 -0.13 12.91
C ILE A 91 2.83 1.08 12.33
N GLY A 92 2.24 1.70 11.31
CA GLY A 92 2.64 3.04 10.89
C GLY A 92 2.30 4.04 12.00
N PRO A 93 3.04 5.18 12.10
CA PRO A 93 2.68 6.21 13.05
C PRO A 93 1.24 6.69 12.78
N GLU A 94 0.52 7.03 13.85
CA GLU A 94 -0.78 7.66 13.74
C GLU A 94 -0.66 8.96 12.91
N PRO A 95 -1.52 9.19 11.91
CA PRO A 95 -1.44 10.38 11.07
C PRO A 95 -1.60 11.67 11.88
N ASP A 96 -0.66 12.59 11.72
CA ASP A 96 -0.82 13.99 12.13
C ASP A 96 -1.79 14.69 11.17
N THR A 97 -3.09 14.50 11.42
CA THR A 97 -4.16 15.06 10.58
C THR A 97 -4.16 16.59 10.61
N ALA A 98 -3.74 17.21 11.71
CA ALA A 98 -3.66 18.67 11.81
C ALA A 98 -2.62 19.22 10.83
N ARG A 99 -1.45 18.58 10.75
CA ARG A 99 -0.42 18.94 9.76
C ARG A 99 -0.91 18.71 8.33
N ILE A 100 -1.52 17.56 8.04
CA ILE A 100 -2.04 17.25 6.69
C ILE A 100 -3.08 18.30 6.27
N VAL A 101 -4.01 18.67 7.16
CA VAL A 101 -5.01 19.71 6.89
C VAL A 101 -4.36 21.06 6.63
N ALA A 102 -3.35 21.46 7.41
CA ALA A 102 -2.65 22.73 7.21
C ALA A 102 -1.93 22.79 5.85
N ASP A 103 -1.26 21.71 5.45
CA ASP A 103 -0.55 21.63 4.17
C ASP A 103 -1.54 21.67 2.99
N LEU A 104 -2.63 20.91 3.06
CA LEU A 104 -3.66 20.93 2.01
C LEU A 104 -4.43 22.27 1.97
N THR A 105 -4.62 22.93 3.12
CA THR A 105 -5.20 24.28 3.18
C THR A 105 -4.31 25.30 2.46
N THR A 106 -3.00 25.14 2.56
CA THR A 106 -2.06 25.96 1.79
C THR A 106 -2.14 25.65 0.30
N ARG A 107 -2.15 24.36 -0.07
CA ARG A 107 -2.19 23.91 -1.48
C ARG A 107 -3.47 24.31 -2.21
N PHE A 108 -4.62 24.24 -1.56
CA PHE A 108 -5.93 24.54 -2.14
C PHE A 108 -6.49 25.91 -1.71
N ARG A 109 -5.61 26.84 -1.36
CA ARG A 109 -5.99 28.20 -0.96
C ARG A 109 -6.84 28.87 -2.06
N GLY A 110 -8.00 29.39 -1.67
CA GLY A 110 -8.93 30.05 -2.59
C GLY A 110 -9.85 29.10 -3.37
N VAL A 111 -9.68 27.78 -3.22
CA VAL A 111 -10.56 26.76 -3.84
C VAL A 111 -11.50 26.17 -2.79
N PHE A 112 -10.97 25.75 -1.63
CA PHE A 112 -11.76 25.15 -0.57
C PHE A 112 -11.53 25.85 0.78
N GLY A 113 -12.58 25.89 1.60
CA GLY A 113 -12.46 26.29 3.01
C GLY A 113 -11.81 25.20 3.86
N VAL A 114 -11.17 25.60 4.97
CA VAL A 114 -10.44 24.69 5.87
C VAL A 114 -11.32 23.55 6.39
N GLU A 115 -12.60 23.79 6.65
CA GLU A 115 -13.52 22.74 7.15
C GLU A 115 -13.87 21.69 6.08
N THR A 116 -13.91 22.08 4.80
CA THR A 116 -14.05 21.11 3.70
C THR A 116 -12.81 20.23 3.61
N ILE A 117 -11.61 20.83 3.69
CA ILE A 117 -10.35 20.10 3.66
C ILE A 117 -10.24 19.15 4.86
N ARG A 118 -10.58 19.62 6.06
CA ARG A 118 -10.63 18.80 7.28
C ARG A 118 -11.57 17.61 7.12
N SER A 119 -12.76 17.83 6.58
CA SER A 119 -13.75 16.78 6.31
C SER A 119 -13.19 15.73 5.34
N VAL A 120 -12.63 16.16 4.21
CA VAL A 120 -12.05 15.25 3.22
C VAL A 120 -10.86 14.47 3.78
N VAL A 121 -9.98 15.09 4.57
CA VAL A 121 -8.85 14.39 5.21
C VAL A 121 -9.35 13.33 6.19
N THR A 122 -10.33 13.69 7.04
CA THR A 122 -10.89 12.78 8.04
C THR A 122 -11.59 11.59 7.38
N ASP A 123 -12.44 11.84 6.40
CA ASP A 123 -13.13 10.79 5.65
C ASP A 123 -12.14 9.91 4.86
N SER A 124 -11.08 10.49 4.30
CA SER A 124 -10.01 9.73 3.61
C SER A 124 -9.26 8.81 4.57
N LEU A 125 -8.99 9.27 5.79
CA LEU A 125 -8.37 8.44 6.82
C LEU A 125 -9.27 7.27 7.21
N VAL A 126 -10.54 7.52 7.50
CA VAL A 126 -11.52 6.48 7.88
C VAL A 126 -11.62 5.42 6.78
N ARG A 127 -11.74 5.85 5.53
CA ARG A 127 -11.85 4.97 4.35
C ARG A 127 -10.61 4.09 4.12
N LEU A 128 -9.41 4.62 4.36
CA LEU A 128 -8.16 3.87 4.16
C LEU A 128 -7.82 2.98 5.35
N ARG A 129 -8.20 3.38 6.56
CA ARG A 129 -8.03 2.54 7.76
C ARG A 129 -8.92 1.31 7.69
N GLY A 130 -10.20 1.47 7.30
CA GLY A 130 -11.16 0.37 7.34
C GLY A 130 -11.15 -0.31 8.72
N ASP A 131 -11.15 -1.65 8.74
CA ASP A 131 -11.00 -2.46 9.95
C ASP A 131 -9.54 -2.74 10.33
N ASP A 132 -8.57 -2.34 9.49
CA ASP A 132 -7.16 -2.66 9.65
C ASP A 132 -6.39 -1.50 10.33
N THR A 133 -6.08 -1.69 11.61
CA THR A 133 -5.32 -0.72 12.41
C THR A 133 -3.82 -0.68 12.07
N ALA A 134 -3.34 -1.57 11.19
CA ALA A 134 -1.94 -1.72 10.81
C ALA A 134 -1.67 -1.42 9.32
N ALA A 135 -2.44 -0.51 8.71
CA ALA A 135 -2.17 -0.08 7.33
C ALA A 135 -0.80 0.65 7.25
N PRO A 136 0.16 0.15 6.45
CA PRO A 136 1.46 0.78 6.31
C PRO A 136 1.31 2.11 5.57
N PHE A 137 2.15 3.09 5.93
CA PHE A 137 2.17 4.41 5.31
C PHE A 137 0.84 5.18 5.36
N LEU A 138 -0.05 4.85 6.33
CA LEU A 138 -1.40 5.40 6.45
C LEU A 138 -1.41 6.93 6.35
N ALA A 139 -0.51 7.63 7.07
CA ALA A 139 -0.44 9.09 7.04
C ALA A 139 -0.21 9.67 5.63
N SER A 140 0.81 9.16 4.93
CA SER A 140 1.14 9.63 3.57
C SER A 140 0.06 9.26 2.55
N ARG A 141 -0.54 8.06 2.69
CA ARG A 141 -1.64 7.60 1.84
C ARG A 141 -2.91 8.43 2.08
N THR A 142 -3.20 8.80 3.33
CA THR A 142 -4.30 9.72 3.67
C THR A 142 -4.09 11.08 3.02
N ALA A 143 -2.88 11.66 3.11
CA ALA A 143 -2.58 12.93 2.47
C ALA A 143 -2.72 12.86 0.94
N ALA A 144 -2.17 11.82 0.31
CA ALA A 144 -2.27 11.61 -1.13
C ALA A 144 -3.71 11.38 -1.59
N PHE A 145 -4.48 10.56 -0.87
CA PHE A 145 -5.88 10.29 -1.19
C PHE A 145 -6.73 11.55 -1.05
N ALA A 146 -6.61 12.26 0.08
CA ALA A 146 -7.31 13.52 0.31
C ALA A 146 -6.97 14.55 -0.78
N SER A 147 -5.70 14.68 -1.16
CA SER A 147 -5.29 15.54 -2.26
C SER A 147 -5.98 15.15 -3.58
N SER A 148 -5.95 13.87 -3.95
CA SER A 148 -6.57 13.40 -5.20
C SER A 148 -8.09 13.65 -5.22
N ARG A 149 -8.77 13.52 -4.07
CA ARG A 149 -10.20 13.78 -3.92
C ARG A 149 -10.52 15.27 -4.02
N LEU A 150 -9.73 16.14 -3.40
CA LEU A 150 -9.87 17.59 -3.52
C LEU A 150 -9.64 18.05 -4.97
N GLU A 151 -8.65 17.48 -5.67
CA GLU A 151 -8.46 17.72 -7.10
C GLU A 151 -9.66 17.26 -7.94
N ALA A 152 -10.24 16.10 -7.60
CA ALA A 152 -11.42 15.58 -8.27
C ALA A 152 -12.66 16.47 -8.03
N LEU A 153 -12.87 16.94 -6.80
CA LEU A 153 -13.93 17.88 -6.45
C LEU A 153 -13.78 19.20 -7.21
N ALA A 154 -12.58 19.80 -7.20
CA ALA A 154 -12.32 21.06 -7.89
C ALA A 154 -12.58 20.96 -9.40
N ARG A 155 -12.32 19.79 -9.99
CA ARG A 155 -12.62 19.50 -11.41
C ARG A 155 -14.08 19.21 -11.67
N ALA A 156 -14.80 18.59 -10.75
CA ALA A 156 -16.22 18.36 -10.91
C ALA A 156 -17.00 19.68 -10.97
N ASP A 157 -16.49 20.71 -10.29
CA ASP A 157 -17.05 22.06 -10.26
C ASP A 157 -16.54 22.95 -11.42
N ALA A 158 -15.33 22.70 -11.91
CA ALA A 158 -14.83 23.33 -13.14
C ALA A 158 -15.52 22.66 -14.36
N GLY A 159 -15.92 23.45 -15.35
CA GLY A 159 -16.48 22.91 -16.61
C GLY A 159 -15.53 21.91 -17.32
N PRO A 160 -15.94 21.31 -18.44
CA PRO A 160 -15.11 20.32 -19.15
C PRO A 160 -13.72 20.91 -19.46
N ASP A 161 -12.70 20.34 -18.84
CA ASP A 161 -11.27 20.60 -19.10
C ASP A 161 -10.86 19.86 -20.38
N ASP A 162 -9.94 20.43 -21.15
CA ASP A 162 -9.42 19.84 -22.39
C ASP A 162 -8.53 18.62 -22.13
N THR A 163 -8.00 18.45 -20.92
CA THR A 163 -7.14 17.29 -20.59
C THR A 163 -7.98 16.08 -20.17
N PRO A 164 -8.04 14.99 -20.96
CA PRO A 164 -8.85 13.83 -20.60
C PRO A 164 -8.37 13.18 -19.30
N HIS A 165 -9.35 12.75 -18.49
CA HIS A 165 -9.11 12.12 -17.20
C HIS A 165 -9.69 10.70 -17.22
N VAL A 166 -8.82 9.71 -17.13
CA VAL A 166 -9.15 8.29 -17.18
C VAL A 166 -9.14 7.70 -15.78
N LEU A 167 -10.25 7.09 -15.38
CA LEU A 167 -10.37 6.36 -14.12
C LEU A 167 -10.44 4.85 -14.38
N PHE A 168 -9.46 4.11 -13.84
CA PHE A 168 -9.45 2.65 -13.87
C PHE A 168 -9.98 2.06 -12.56
N VAL A 169 -11.03 1.25 -12.64
CA VAL A 169 -11.68 0.63 -11.48
C VAL A 169 -11.59 -0.89 -11.57
N CYS A 170 -11.12 -1.54 -10.52
CA CYS A 170 -11.25 -3.00 -10.37
C CYS A 170 -11.73 -3.33 -8.96
N VAL A 171 -11.78 -4.61 -8.57
CA VAL A 171 -12.23 -4.98 -7.21
C VAL A 171 -11.26 -4.44 -6.16
N GLN A 172 -9.99 -4.86 -6.21
CA GLN A 172 -9.05 -4.64 -5.11
C GLN A 172 -8.11 -3.44 -5.27
N ASN A 173 -8.11 -2.78 -6.44
CA ASN A 173 -7.12 -1.75 -6.79
C ASN A 173 -5.65 -2.13 -6.51
N ALA A 174 -5.33 -3.42 -6.65
CA ALA A 174 -4.02 -3.99 -6.38
C ALA A 174 -3.45 -4.78 -7.56
N GLY A 175 -4.16 -4.80 -8.69
CA GLY A 175 -3.86 -5.63 -9.87
C GLY A 175 -4.19 -4.92 -11.18
N ARG A 176 -5.24 -5.36 -11.88
CA ARG A 176 -5.65 -4.87 -13.21
C ARG A 176 -5.64 -3.35 -13.35
N SER A 177 -6.30 -2.61 -12.45
CA SER A 177 -6.32 -1.14 -12.52
C SER A 177 -4.96 -0.48 -12.27
N GLN A 178 -4.08 -1.10 -11.49
CA GLN A 178 -2.71 -0.62 -11.26
C GLN A 178 -1.82 -0.87 -12.50
N LEU A 179 -1.96 -2.04 -13.14
CA LEU A 179 -1.29 -2.33 -14.42
C LEU A 179 -1.69 -1.30 -15.49
N ALA A 180 -3.01 -1.14 -15.70
CA ALA A 180 -3.54 -0.25 -16.72
C ALA A 180 -3.11 1.21 -16.50
N ALA A 181 -3.17 1.69 -15.25
CA ALA A 181 -2.74 3.04 -14.91
C ALA A 181 -1.23 3.24 -15.04
N GLY A 182 -0.42 2.27 -14.62
CA GLY A 182 1.04 2.34 -14.79
C GLY A 182 1.43 2.48 -16.25
N ILE A 183 0.85 1.65 -17.12
CA ILE A 183 1.08 1.69 -18.57
C ILE A 183 0.58 3.01 -19.16
N LEU A 184 -0.65 3.44 -18.86
CA LEU A 184 -1.18 4.66 -19.45
C LEU A 184 -0.40 5.90 -19.02
N ARG A 185 0.00 6.01 -17.74
CA ARG A 185 0.84 7.12 -17.26
C ARG A 185 2.19 7.14 -17.97
N HIS A 186 2.81 5.98 -18.14
CA HIS A 186 4.10 5.86 -18.83
C HIS A 186 4.02 6.34 -20.29
N LEU A 187 2.93 6.03 -21.00
CA LEU A 187 2.74 6.44 -22.40
C LEU A 187 2.30 7.92 -22.54
N ALA A 188 1.42 8.38 -21.65
CA ALA A 188 0.77 9.67 -21.79
C ALA A 188 1.64 10.83 -21.28
N GLY A 189 2.48 10.61 -20.26
CA GLY A 189 3.10 11.69 -19.52
C GLY A 189 2.03 12.64 -18.96
N ASP A 190 2.20 13.94 -19.17
CA ASP A 190 1.26 14.97 -18.67
C ASP A 190 0.05 15.21 -19.59
N ARG A 191 -0.07 14.48 -20.71
CA ARG A 191 -1.16 14.66 -21.69
C ARG A 191 -2.51 14.12 -21.23
N LEU A 192 -2.50 13.20 -20.27
CA LEU A 192 -3.71 12.61 -19.69
C LEU A 192 -3.56 12.58 -18.18
N ARG A 193 -4.69 12.68 -17.49
CA ARG A 193 -4.75 12.38 -16.06
C ARG A 193 -5.23 10.96 -15.86
N VAL A 194 -4.63 10.25 -14.91
CA VAL A 194 -4.92 8.83 -14.67
C VAL A 194 -5.14 8.58 -13.19
N ALA A 195 -6.36 8.16 -12.85
CA ALA A 195 -6.76 7.77 -11.50
C ALA A 195 -7.08 6.27 -11.44
N THR A 196 -7.03 5.72 -10.23
CA THR A 196 -7.42 4.33 -9.97
C THR A 196 -8.27 4.23 -8.73
N ALA A 197 -9.15 3.24 -8.70
CA ALA A 197 -9.97 2.93 -7.53
C ALA A 197 -10.32 1.44 -7.43
N GLY A 198 -10.75 1.05 -6.23
CA GLY A 198 -11.21 -0.29 -5.89
C GLY A 198 -12.59 -0.27 -5.24
N SER A 199 -13.46 -1.22 -5.57
CA SER A 199 -14.72 -1.41 -4.83
C SER A 199 -14.48 -2.04 -3.45
N GLN A 200 -13.46 -2.90 -3.33
CA GLN A 200 -13.00 -3.55 -2.11
C GLN A 200 -11.47 -3.54 -2.05
N PRO A 201 -10.83 -2.39 -1.80
CA PRO A 201 -9.39 -2.23 -1.88
C PRO A 201 -8.62 -3.24 -1.01
N ALA A 202 -7.52 -3.79 -1.55
CA ALA A 202 -6.57 -4.55 -0.75
C ALA A 202 -5.71 -3.62 0.13
N THR A 203 -4.84 -4.19 0.95
CA THR A 203 -3.92 -3.38 1.79
C THR A 203 -2.75 -2.80 0.99
N GLU A 204 -2.29 -3.52 -0.06
CA GLU A 204 -1.15 -3.13 -0.90
C GLU A 204 -1.32 -3.57 -2.34
N VAL A 205 -0.58 -2.91 -3.24
CA VAL A 205 -0.40 -3.39 -4.61
C VAL A 205 0.36 -4.72 -4.58
N ARG A 206 -0.10 -5.70 -5.37
CA ARG A 206 0.51 -7.03 -5.39
C ARG A 206 1.94 -6.95 -5.93
N SER A 207 2.87 -7.66 -5.29
CA SER A 207 4.27 -7.71 -5.72
C SER A 207 4.44 -8.26 -7.14
N SER A 208 3.59 -9.21 -7.55
CA SER A 208 3.58 -9.73 -8.93
C SER A 208 3.25 -8.67 -9.98
N ILE A 209 2.47 -7.66 -9.60
CA ILE A 209 2.05 -6.56 -10.47
C ILE A 209 3.16 -5.52 -10.58
N ILE A 210 3.81 -5.22 -9.45
CA ILE A 210 5.03 -4.41 -9.42
C ILE A 210 6.10 -5.03 -10.31
N ALA A 211 6.36 -6.33 -10.16
CA ALA A 211 7.34 -7.05 -10.97
C ALA A 211 6.96 -7.03 -12.47
N ALA A 212 5.69 -7.22 -12.81
CA ALA A 212 5.24 -7.21 -14.20
C ALA A 212 5.40 -5.84 -14.89
N LEU A 213 5.27 -4.73 -14.15
CA LEU A 213 5.54 -3.37 -14.64
C LEU A 213 7.06 -3.12 -14.76
N ASP A 214 7.82 -3.51 -13.74
CA ASP A 214 9.28 -3.36 -13.72
C ASP A 214 9.94 -4.11 -14.89
N GLU A 215 9.45 -5.31 -15.21
CA GLU A 215 9.89 -6.10 -16.37
C GLU A 215 9.83 -5.35 -17.71
N ILE A 216 8.92 -4.37 -17.84
CA ILE A 216 8.77 -3.55 -19.06
C ILE A 216 9.30 -2.12 -18.87
N GLY A 217 10.08 -1.88 -17.81
CA GLY A 217 10.72 -0.59 -17.53
C GLY A 217 9.78 0.47 -16.95
N ILE A 218 8.59 0.06 -16.46
CA ILE A 218 7.65 0.98 -15.81
C ILE A 218 7.88 0.90 -14.30
N PRO A 219 8.34 2.00 -13.67
CA PRO A 219 8.57 1.99 -12.23
C PRO A 219 7.26 1.79 -11.49
N ALA A 220 7.33 1.06 -10.38
CA ALA A 220 6.22 1.04 -9.42
C ALA A 220 6.00 2.46 -8.90
N THR A 221 4.96 3.12 -9.40
CA THR A 221 4.53 4.42 -8.88
C THR A 221 4.10 4.27 -7.42
N GLY A 222 4.24 5.31 -6.60
CA GLY A 222 3.76 5.36 -5.21
C GLY A 222 2.23 5.29 -5.05
N ASP A 223 1.55 4.66 -5.99
CA ASP A 223 0.13 4.39 -5.98
C ASP A 223 -0.19 3.29 -4.96
N PHE A 224 -1.41 3.31 -4.46
CA PHE A 224 -1.87 2.42 -3.41
C PHE A 224 -3.35 2.06 -3.64
N PRO A 225 -3.81 0.89 -3.17
CA PRO A 225 -5.21 0.57 -3.20
C PRO A 225 -6.03 1.61 -2.43
N LYS A 226 -7.02 2.19 -3.09
CA LYS A 226 -7.90 3.20 -2.48
C LYS A 226 -9.35 2.99 -2.94
N PRO A 227 -10.33 3.32 -2.09
CA PRO A 227 -11.73 3.07 -2.41
C PRO A 227 -12.22 3.98 -3.52
N LEU A 228 -13.18 3.47 -4.29
CA LEU A 228 -13.94 4.25 -5.25
C LEU A 228 -14.74 5.34 -4.53
N THR A 229 -14.67 6.55 -5.07
CA THR A 229 -15.43 7.70 -4.59
C THR A 229 -16.19 8.36 -5.72
N GLU A 230 -17.30 9.01 -5.40
CA GLU A 230 -18.18 9.62 -6.39
C GLU A 230 -17.50 10.80 -7.09
N GLU A 231 -16.70 11.58 -6.36
CA GLU A 231 -15.89 12.66 -6.92
C GLU A 231 -14.86 12.17 -7.95
N ALA A 232 -14.26 10.99 -7.75
CA ALA A 232 -13.36 10.40 -8.73
C ALA A 232 -14.08 10.07 -10.05
N VAL A 233 -15.31 9.53 -9.96
CA VAL A 233 -16.15 9.23 -11.13
C VAL A 233 -16.62 10.54 -11.80
N ARG A 234 -17.00 11.55 -11.01
CA ARG A 234 -17.36 12.87 -11.55
C ARG A 234 -16.20 13.54 -12.27
N ALA A 235 -14.99 13.44 -11.75
CA ALA A 235 -13.83 14.09 -12.37
C ALA A 235 -13.32 13.40 -13.64
N ALA A 236 -13.67 12.13 -13.86
CA ALA A 236 -13.24 11.36 -15.02
C ALA A 236 -14.11 11.68 -16.24
N SER A 237 -13.49 11.78 -17.42
CA SER A 237 -14.20 11.79 -18.71
C SER A 237 -14.38 10.37 -19.26
N VAL A 238 -13.47 9.45 -18.90
CA VAL A 238 -13.53 8.02 -19.24
C VAL A 238 -13.39 7.18 -17.97
N VAL A 239 -14.34 6.28 -17.74
CA VAL A 239 -14.33 5.32 -16.63
C VAL A 239 -14.23 3.91 -17.20
N ILE A 240 -13.23 3.15 -16.73
CA ILE A 240 -12.91 1.82 -17.23
C ILE A 240 -13.05 0.83 -16.09
N THR A 241 -14.05 -0.05 -16.17
CA THR A 241 -14.29 -1.11 -15.18
C THR A 241 -13.60 -2.39 -15.58
N MET A 242 -13.08 -3.11 -14.59
CA MET A 242 -12.32 -4.35 -14.75
C MET A 242 -12.76 -5.35 -13.67
N GLY A 243 -13.94 -5.92 -13.85
CA GLY A 243 -14.51 -6.95 -12.97
C GLY A 243 -15.02 -6.44 -11.61
N CYS A 244 -15.29 -5.14 -11.47
CA CYS A 244 -15.92 -4.59 -10.25
C CYS A 244 -17.47 -4.62 -10.27
N GLY A 245 -18.08 -5.09 -11.35
CA GLY A 245 -19.54 -5.14 -11.53
C GLY A 245 -20.20 -3.78 -11.32
N ASP A 246 -21.36 -3.80 -10.66
CA ASP A 246 -22.25 -2.64 -10.50
C ASP A 246 -21.80 -1.68 -9.39
N ALA A 247 -20.59 -1.84 -8.85
CA ALA A 247 -20.06 -0.99 -7.79
C ALA A 247 -19.76 0.45 -8.25
N CYS A 248 -19.64 0.68 -9.57
CA CYS A 248 -19.39 2.01 -10.12
C CYS A 248 -20.70 2.74 -10.40
N PRO A 249 -20.95 3.92 -9.81
CA PRO A 249 -22.13 4.72 -10.16
C PRO A 249 -22.05 5.19 -11.61
N VAL A 250 -23.18 5.13 -12.32
CA VAL A 250 -23.29 5.61 -13.71
C VAL A 250 -23.77 7.05 -13.71
N LEU A 251 -22.84 7.97 -13.99
CA LEU A 251 -23.08 9.41 -14.10
C LEU A 251 -23.12 9.86 -15.57
N PRO A 252 -24.04 10.77 -15.95
CA PRO A 252 -24.16 11.25 -17.32
C PRO A 252 -22.95 12.08 -17.76
N GLY A 253 -22.70 12.12 -19.08
CA GLY A 253 -21.62 12.93 -19.67
C GLY A 253 -20.22 12.34 -19.46
N ARG A 254 -20.11 11.02 -19.30
CA ARG A 254 -18.85 10.27 -19.24
C ARG A 254 -18.94 9.05 -20.15
N ARG A 255 -17.80 8.62 -20.69
CA ARG A 255 -17.68 7.37 -21.43
C ARG A 255 -17.35 6.23 -20.47
N TYR A 256 -18.15 5.18 -20.47
CA TYR A 256 -17.89 3.96 -19.69
C TYR A 256 -17.41 2.86 -20.63
N LEU A 257 -16.35 2.15 -20.24
CA LEU A 257 -15.84 0.97 -20.91
C LEU A 257 -15.74 -0.16 -19.88
N ASP A 258 -16.18 -1.35 -20.26
CA ASP A 258 -15.96 -2.54 -19.45
C ASP A 258 -14.93 -3.44 -20.13
N TRP A 259 -13.83 -3.70 -19.43
CA TRP A 259 -12.76 -4.56 -19.89
C TRP A 259 -12.85 -5.89 -19.16
N ASP A 260 -13.41 -6.87 -19.86
CA ASP A 260 -13.36 -8.26 -19.41
C ASP A 260 -11.91 -8.77 -19.47
N LEU A 261 -11.37 -9.03 -18.27
CA LEU A 261 -9.97 -9.36 -17.99
C LEU A 261 -9.93 -10.36 -16.84
N GLU A 262 -9.11 -11.40 -17.00
CA GLU A 262 -8.84 -12.37 -15.93
C GLU A 262 -8.22 -11.71 -14.69
N ASP A 263 -8.45 -12.30 -13.52
CA ASP A 263 -7.82 -11.83 -12.28
C ASP A 263 -6.37 -12.34 -12.20
N PRO A 264 -5.35 -11.46 -12.09
CA PRO A 264 -3.96 -11.88 -11.93
C PRO A 264 -3.66 -12.53 -10.56
N ALA A 265 -4.61 -12.54 -9.62
CA ALA A 265 -4.42 -13.11 -8.29
C ALA A 265 -4.06 -14.60 -8.32
N GLY A 266 -2.91 -14.95 -7.75
CA GLY A 266 -2.46 -16.34 -7.61
C GLY A 266 -1.92 -16.99 -8.89
N LEU A 267 -1.91 -16.26 -10.02
CA LEU A 267 -1.33 -16.77 -11.26
C LEU A 267 0.20 -16.83 -11.20
N PRO A 268 0.82 -17.78 -11.93
CA PRO A 268 2.27 -17.77 -12.14
C PRO A 268 2.68 -16.53 -12.95
N PRO A 269 3.97 -16.15 -12.94
CA PRO A 269 4.46 -14.96 -13.65
C PRO A 269 4.04 -14.90 -15.13
N ALA A 270 4.02 -16.04 -15.82
CA ALA A 270 3.57 -16.10 -17.22
C ALA A 270 2.11 -15.68 -17.41
N GLY A 271 1.21 -16.06 -16.50
CA GLY A 271 -0.20 -15.65 -16.54
C GLY A 271 -0.37 -14.15 -16.26
N VAL A 272 0.39 -13.61 -15.31
CA VAL A 272 0.40 -12.17 -15.03
C VAL A 272 0.89 -11.36 -16.24
N ARG A 273 1.90 -11.86 -16.97
CA ARG A 273 2.37 -11.25 -18.22
C ARG A 273 1.30 -11.26 -19.30
N ALA A 274 0.59 -12.37 -19.48
CA ALA A 274 -0.50 -12.43 -20.47
C ALA A 274 -1.57 -11.36 -20.20
N ILE A 275 -1.96 -11.18 -18.93
CA ILE A 275 -2.91 -10.12 -18.54
C ILE A 275 -2.32 -8.73 -18.76
N ARG A 276 -1.04 -8.51 -18.39
CA ARG A 276 -0.34 -7.24 -18.65
C ARG A 276 -0.34 -6.89 -20.13
N ASP A 277 -0.03 -7.86 -20.99
CA ASP A 277 0.11 -7.64 -22.43
C ASP A 277 -1.27 -7.41 -23.09
N ASP A 278 -2.35 -8.06 -22.60
CA ASP A 278 -3.72 -7.71 -22.99
C ASP A 278 -4.06 -6.26 -22.58
N ILE A 279 -3.77 -5.89 -21.33
CA ILE A 279 -3.99 -4.53 -20.84
C ILE A 279 -3.18 -3.51 -21.65
N ASP A 280 -1.91 -3.76 -21.96
CA ASP A 280 -1.06 -2.86 -22.74
C ASP A 280 -1.69 -2.58 -24.11
N ARG A 281 -2.15 -3.62 -24.82
CA ARG A 281 -2.83 -3.48 -26.10
C ARG A 281 -4.08 -2.60 -26.01
N ARG A 282 -4.93 -2.81 -24.99
CA ARG A 282 -6.15 -2.02 -24.77
C ARG A 282 -5.83 -0.58 -24.39
N VAL A 283 -4.82 -0.37 -23.54
CA VAL A 283 -4.34 0.95 -23.13
C VAL A 283 -3.78 1.72 -24.33
N ARG A 284 -3.01 1.10 -25.22
CA ARG A 284 -2.51 1.74 -26.44
C ARG A 284 -3.62 2.15 -27.40
N ALA A 285 -4.65 1.32 -27.56
CA ALA A 285 -5.82 1.66 -28.36
C ALA A 285 -6.54 2.87 -27.76
N LEU A 286 -6.85 2.83 -26.46
CA LEU A 286 -7.46 3.95 -25.73
C LEU A 286 -6.63 5.23 -25.85
N TYR A 287 -5.31 5.13 -25.65
CA TYR A 287 -4.40 6.25 -25.72
C TYR A 287 -4.42 6.91 -27.11
N SER A 288 -4.43 6.12 -28.19
CA SER A 288 -4.51 6.62 -29.56
C SER A 288 -5.83 7.31 -29.88
N GLU A 289 -6.93 6.87 -29.26
CA GLU A 289 -8.24 7.54 -29.36
C GLU A 289 -8.28 8.88 -28.61
N LEU A 290 -7.67 8.95 -27.43
CA LEU A 290 -7.71 10.12 -26.55
C LEU A 290 -6.68 11.19 -26.92
N VAL A 291 -5.56 10.79 -27.52
CA VAL A 291 -4.48 11.69 -27.94
C VAL A 291 -4.19 11.42 -29.41
N PRO A 292 -4.92 12.08 -30.34
CA PRO A 292 -4.69 11.94 -31.77
C PRO A 292 -3.24 12.31 -32.13
N ALA A 293 -2.67 11.64 -33.13
CA ALA A 293 -1.39 12.05 -33.70
C ALA A 293 -1.53 13.48 -34.26
N ALA A 294 -0.54 14.32 -33.96
CA ALA A 294 -0.44 15.68 -34.50
C ALA A 294 -0.22 15.67 -36.02
#